data_AF-A0A7K4MTN3-F1
#
_entry.id   AF-A0A7K4MTN3-F1
#
_cell.length_a   1.000
_cell.length_b   1.000
_cell.length_c   1.000
_cell.angle_alpha   90.00
_cell.angle_beta   90.00
_cell.angle_gamma   90.00
#
_symmetry.space_group_name_H-M   'P 1'
#
loop_
_entity.id
_entity.type
_entity.pdbx_description
1 polymer ?
#
loop_
_entity_poly.entity_id
_entity_poly.type
_entity_poly.pdbx_seq_one_letter_code
_entity_poly.pdbx_strand_id
1 'polypeptide(L)'
;MQSVSTQEDIDRESRRIINALYGDVTDFRVNETFQIPEKGPREAWDVQVNFMIDGLKYTVDLEIQEKDGHVVNARLIDTMTPL
;
A
#
# COMPACT_ATOMS: atom_id res chain seq x y z
N MET A 1 16.65 -5.07 3.17
CA MET A 1 15.18 -5.17 3.18
C MET A 1 14.79 -6.54 2.64
N GLN A 2 13.59 -7.02 2.94
CA GLN A 2 13.13 -8.39 2.64
C GLN A 2 12.31 -8.40 1.35
N SER A 3 12.37 -9.50 0.59
CA SER A 3 11.50 -9.71 -0.56
C SER A 3 10.03 -9.62 -0.15
N VAL A 4 9.20 -9.01 -1.00
CA VAL A 4 7.76 -8.87 -0.81
C VAL A 4 7.07 -9.82 -1.76
N SER A 5 6.78 -11.03 -1.29
CA SER A 5 6.21 -12.08 -2.15
C SER A 5 4.91 -12.67 -1.63
N THR A 6 4.53 -12.33 -0.40
CA THR A 6 3.31 -12.79 0.26
C THR A 6 2.39 -11.62 0.62
N GLN A 7 1.11 -11.91 0.90
CA GLN A 7 0.18 -10.90 1.39
C GLN A 7 0.65 -10.28 2.71
N GLU A 8 1.27 -11.07 3.61
CA GLU A 8 1.81 -10.57 4.88
C GLU A 8 2.96 -9.57 4.66
N ASP A 9 3.80 -9.80 3.65
CA ASP A 9 4.84 -8.83 3.28
C ASP A 9 4.24 -7.55 2.71
N ILE A 10 3.23 -7.67 1.84
CA ILE A 10 2.52 -6.53 1.27
C ILE A 10 1.88 -5.70 2.38
N ASP A 11 1.16 -6.32 3.30
CA ASP A 11 0.51 -5.65 4.43
C ASP A 11 1.54 -4.94 5.32
N ARG A 12 2.68 -5.60 5.61
CA ARG A 12 3.76 -5.04 6.43
C ARG A 12 4.40 -3.82 5.76
N GLU A 13 4.82 -3.93 4.50
CA GLU A 13 5.49 -2.84 3.80
C GLU A 13 4.53 -1.68 3.51
N SER A 14 3.28 -1.98 3.16
CA SER A 14 2.24 -0.97 2.96
C SER A 14 1.97 -0.20 4.25
N ARG A 15 1.81 -0.89 5.39
CA ARG A 15 1.63 -0.23 6.68
C ARG A 15 2.86 0.58 7.08
N ARG A 16 4.07 0.05 6.84
CA ARG A 16 5.33 0.78 7.13
C ARG A 16 5.39 2.10 6.36
N ILE A 17 5.09 2.10 5.05
CA ILE A 17 5.17 3.31 4.25
C ILE A 17 4.06 4.30 4.59
N ILE A 18 2.83 3.82 4.82
CA ILE A 18 1.73 4.71 5.24
C ILE A 18 2.05 5.36 6.58
N ASN A 19 2.55 4.60 7.55
CA ASN A 19 2.95 5.18 8.83
C ASN A 19 4.08 6.21 8.70
N ALA A 20 5.03 5.98 7.79
CA ALA A 20 6.11 6.91 7.53
C ALA A 20 5.64 8.22 6.86
N LEU A 21 4.62 8.15 6.00
CA LEU A 21 4.11 9.30 5.24
C LEU A 21 3.04 10.09 6.01
N TYR A 22 2.20 9.41 6.77
CA TYR A 22 0.99 9.99 7.37
C TYR A 22 0.98 9.95 8.91
N GLY A 23 1.96 9.28 9.54
CA GLY A 23 1.96 9.03 10.99
C GLY A 23 1.08 7.84 11.37
N ASP A 24 0.69 7.75 12.65
CA ASP A 24 -0.15 6.65 13.12
C ASP A 24 -1.57 6.76 12.55
N VAL A 25 -1.96 5.76 11.76
CA VAL A 25 -3.29 5.67 11.12
C VAL A 25 -4.14 4.58 11.75
N THR A 26 -5.47 4.74 11.72
CA THR A 26 -6.41 3.72 12.17
C THR A 26 -7.12 3.04 11.01
N ASP A 27 -7.75 1.89 11.27
CA ASP A 27 -8.53 1.11 10.29
C ASP A 27 -7.81 0.81 8.97
N PHE A 28 -6.47 0.70 9.03
CA PHE A 28 -5.65 0.39 7.87
C PHE A 28 -6.01 -0.98 7.29
N ARG A 29 -6.19 -1.02 5.97
CA ARG A 29 -6.50 -2.23 5.20
C ARG A 29 -5.88 -2.16 3.81
N VAL A 30 -5.33 -3.27 3.34
CA VAL A 30 -5.07 -3.49 1.91
C VAL A 30 -6.38 -3.88 1.23
N ASN A 31 -6.73 -3.14 0.18
CA ASN A 31 -8.00 -3.27 -0.53
C ASN A 31 -7.86 -4.11 -1.80
N GLU A 32 -6.86 -3.78 -2.60
CA GLU A 32 -6.60 -4.42 -3.88
C GLU A 32 -5.09 -4.61 -4.03
N THR A 33 -4.71 -5.65 -4.74
CA THR A 33 -3.31 -5.99 -4.99
C THR A 33 -3.22 -6.61 -6.37
N PHE A 34 -2.39 -6.02 -7.23
CA PHE A 34 -2.09 -6.51 -8.56
C PHE A 34 -0.59 -6.67 -8.73
N GLN A 35 -0.18 -7.62 -9.56
CA GLN A 35 1.23 -7.78 -9.91
C GLN A 35 1.63 -6.87 -11.07
N ILE A 36 2.87 -6.40 -11.06
CA ILE A 36 3.50 -5.68 -12.15
C ILE A 36 4.74 -6.49 -12.60
N PRO A 37 4.87 -6.84 -13.89
CA PRO A 37 3.83 -6.77 -14.92
C PRO A 37 2.66 -7.72 -14.63
N GLU A 38 1.48 -7.46 -15.20
CA GLU A 38 0.27 -8.29 -15.01
C GLU A 38 0.48 -9.76 -15.44
N LYS A 39 1.39 -9.99 -16.40
CA LYS A 39 1.74 -11.31 -16.92
C LYS A 39 3.25 -11.48 -16.99
N GLY A 40 3.72 -12.67 -16.62
CA GLY A 40 5.13 -13.01 -16.60
C GLY A 40 5.72 -12.99 -15.19
N PRO A 41 7.06 -12.99 -15.07
CA PRO A 41 7.73 -12.84 -13.78
C PRO A 41 7.35 -11.51 -13.15
N ARG A 42 6.84 -11.55 -11.93
CA ARG A 42 6.49 -10.36 -11.16
C ARG A 42 7.76 -9.62 -10.71
N GLU A 43 7.71 -8.30 -10.80
CA GLU A 43 8.80 -7.38 -10.45
C GLU A 43 8.37 -6.44 -9.31
N ALA A 44 7.08 -6.10 -9.25
CA ALA A 44 6.51 -5.22 -8.24
C ALA A 44 5.02 -5.54 -7.98
N TRP A 45 4.47 -4.87 -6.99
CA TRP A 45 3.07 -4.89 -6.63
C TRP A 45 2.46 -3.50 -6.78
N ASP A 46 1.30 -3.45 -7.41
CA ASP A 46 0.37 -2.33 -7.34
C ASP A 46 -0.61 -2.59 -6.20
N VAL A 47 -0.62 -1.75 -5.17
CA VAL A 47 -1.35 -1.99 -3.93
C VAL A 47 -2.18 -0.76 -3.58
N GLN A 48 -3.50 -0.94 -3.54
CA GLN A 48 -4.40 0.07 -3.02
C GLN A 48 -4.67 -0.19 -1.53
N VAL A 49 -4.51 0.84 -0.71
CA VAL A 49 -4.78 0.78 0.73
C VAL A 49 -5.79 1.83 1.15
N ASN A 50 -6.55 1.51 2.19
CA ASN A 50 -7.40 2.45 2.90
C ASN A 50 -6.96 2.58 4.36
N PHE A 51 -7.13 3.78 4.92
CA PHE A 51 -6.94 4.05 6.34
C PHE A 51 -7.69 5.32 6.75
N MET A 52 -7.76 5.57 8.05
CA MET A 52 -8.48 6.69 8.64
C MET A 52 -7.52 7.67 9.32
N ILE A 53 -7.75 8.98 9.10
CA ILE A 53 -7.11 10.09 9.82
C ILE A 53 -8.18 11.13 10.10
N ASP A 54 -8.32 11.55 11.36
CA ASP A 54 -9.26 12.60 11.80
C ASP A 54 -10.70 12.42 11.27
N GLY A 55 -11.18 11.18 11.23
CA GLY A 55 -12.52 10.83 10.76
C GLY A 55 -12.70 10.81 9.24
N LEU A 56 -11.64 11.07 8.47
CA LEU A 56 -11.63 10.96 7.01
C LEU A 56 -10.99 9.66 6.57
N LYS A 57 -11.58 9.04 5.54
CA LYS A 57 -11.04 7.85 4.89
C LYS A 57 -10.15 8.27 3.74
N TYR A 58 -8.92 7.78 3.74
CA TYR A 58 -7.93 8.00 2.69
C TYR A 58 -7.77 6.73 1.87
N THR A 59 -7.70 6.87 0.54
CA THR A 59 -7.37 5.80 -0.40
C THR A 59 -6.04 6.13 -1.05
N VAL A 60 -5.02 5.28 -0.89
CA VAL A 60 -3.66 5.50 -1.41
C VAL A 60 -3.24 4.32 -2.27
N ASP A 61 -2.63 4.64 -3.41
CA ASP A 61 -2.00 3.72 -4.35
C ASP A 61 -0.51 3.61 -4.04
N LEU A 62 0.04 2.40 -4.01
CA LEU A 62 1.44 2.12 -3.74
C LEU A 62 2.02 1.22 -4.82
N GLU A 63 3.23 1.53 -5.28
CA GLU A 63 4.03 0.60 -6.09
C GLU A 63 5.20 0.08 -5.24
N ILE A 64 5.21 -1.21 -4.95
CA ILE A 64 6.17 -1.87 -4.07
C ILE A 64 7.03 -2.85 -4.87
N GLN A 65 8.34 -2.63 -4.96
CA GLN A 65 9.24 -3.56 -5.66
C GLN A 65 9.32 -4.90 -4.90
N GLU A 66 9.12 -6.02 -5.61
CA GLU A 66 9.12 -7.35 -4.98
C GLU A 66 10.49 -7.70 -4.40
N LYS A 67 11.58 -7.37 -5.11
CA LYS A 67 12.94 -7.77 -4.74
C LYS A 67 13.39 -7.28 -3.35
N ASP A 68 12.91 -6.12 -2.90
CA ASP A 68 13.42 -5.45 -1.70
C ASP A 68 12.37 -4.63 -0.93
N GLY A 69 11.12 -4.61 -1.36
CA GLY A 69 10.06 -3.85 -0.69
C GLY A 69 10.21 -2.33 -0.78
N HIS A 70 11.06 -1.84 -1.68
CA HIS A 70 11.17 -0.39 -1.90
C HIS A 70 9.90 0.14 -2.56
N VAL A 71 9.28 1.14 -1.92
CA VAL A 71 8.09 1.81 -2.46
C VAL A 71 8.55 2.91 -3.40
N VAL A 72 8.33 2.73 -4.70
CA VAL A 72 8.80 3.65 -5.74
C VAL A 72 7.75 4.69 -6.14
N ASN A 73 6.49 4.43 -5.80
CA ASN A 73 5.39 5.37 -5.96
C ASN A 73 4.42 5.25 -4.78
N ALA A 74 3.93 6.40 -4.32
CA ALA A 74 2.86 6.49 -3.34
C ALA A 74 1.97 7.68 -3.72
N ARG A 75 0.71 7.41 -4.07
CA ARG A 75 -0.20 8.42 -4.62
C ARG A 75 -1.54 8.39 -3.89
N LEU A 76 -1.94 9.53 -3.33
CA LEU A 76 -3.30 9.72 -2.83
C LEU A 76 -4.29 9.67 -4.00
N ILE A 77 -5.25 8.75 -3.94
CA ILE A 77 -6.33 8.61 -4.92
C ILE A 77 -7.54 9.43 -4.48
N ASP A 78 -7.94 9.30 -3.21
CA ASP A 78 -9.18 9.89 -2.71
C ASP A 78 -9.14 10.19 -1.22
N THR A 79 -10.00 11.11 -0.77
CA THR A 79 -10.27 11.39 0.63
C THR A 79 -11.76 11.68 0.81
N MET A 80 -12.44 10.88 1.62
CA MET A 80 -13.89 10.97 1.80
C MET A 80 -14.31 10.95 3.27
N THR A 81 -15.41 11.62 3.59
CA THR A 81 -16.10 11.45 4.88
C THR A 81 -16.95 10.18 4.80
N PRO A 82 -16.74 9.19 5.67
CA PRO A 82 -17.61 8.01 5.74
C PRO A 82 -19.05 8.42 6.06
N LEU A 83 -20.02 7.70 5.48
CA LEU A 83 -21.46 7.87 5.75
C LEU A 83 -21.89 7.22 7.06
#